data_AF-A0ABD3AP77-F1
#
_entry.id   AF-A0ABD3AP77-F1
#
_cell.length_a   1.000
_cell.length_b   1.000
_cell.length_c   1.000
_cell.angle_alpha   90.00
_cell.angle_beta   90.00
_cell.angle_gamma   90.00
#
_symmetry.space_group_name_H-M   'P 1'
#
loop_
_entity.id
_entity.type
_entity.pdbx_description
1 polymer ?
#
loop_
_entity_poly.entity_id
_entity_poly.type
_entity_poly.pdbx_seq_one_letter_code
_entity_poly.pdbx_strand_id
1 'polypeptide(L)'
;MADQEMQKIQDPLEETWEERTLNLLYDSKIDQAFSAAKMGKKRRSRSHSVKRMMKKPMAIPEVILELQLEYSRESALRCLSNFLLEKREDDPENYCRTGCMLYFSCSTMTLLLQEVQIFLALMADDFLTVRSCNRLINVLTLFQCIAANNETRHKFVESGIPNFLVPLLLFKTSLEKFENVRVVALSVFGILCQAREPKIIQWALRSNLVETSCIVLEIGNELSKVIGMHIIEAILKHDMGKSYICSPYNDCLLARLTRTWDHLITLLAMDLEFSPRLLFHIVRCYVLLCTDSRGTNAVRENLSSHFVDGSFDDAIEEFPIIKSLVEQLLLTVGRTQDTCFLSLPEDEIFYEPNL
;
A
#
# COMPACT_ATOMS: atom_id res chain seq x y z
N MET A 1 30.00 -31.31 16.75
CA MET A 1 28.68 -31.69 17.28
C MET A 1 28.38 -30.74 18.43
N ALA A 2 27.46 -29.80 18.38
CA ALA A 2 26.32 -29.63 17.48
C ALA A 2 26.07 -28.13 17.29
N ASP A 3 25.69 -27.76 16.06
CA ASP A 3 25.02 -26.52 15.72
C ASP A 3 23.68 -26.44 16.46
N GLN A 4 23.40 -25.31 17.09
CA GLN A 4 22.04 -24.96 17.49
C GLN A 4 21.56 -23.87 16.55
N GLU A 5 20.74 -24.30 15.58
CA GLU A 5 19.93 -23.46 14.72
C GLU A 5 19.07 -22.52 15.58
N MET A 6 19.31 -21.23 15.43
CA MET A 6 18.45 -20.18 15.91
C MET A 6 17.26 -20.08 14.94
N GLN A 7 16.23 -20.90 15.17
CA GLN A 7 14.95 -20.75 14.46
C GLN A 7 14.34 -19.40 14.83
N LYS A 8 14.32 -18.45 13.88
CA LYS A 8 13.51 -17.23 13.96
C LYS A 8 12.04 -17.65 14.12
N ILE A 9 11.50 -17.52 15.33
CA ILE A 9 10.06 -17.64 15.56
C ILE A 9 9.43 -16.36 15.00
N GLN A 10 8.92 -16.43 13.78
CA GLN A 10 8.12 -15.37 13.16
C GLN A 10 6.79 -15.28 13.95
N ASP A 11 6.46 -14.12 14.49
CA ASP A 11 5.23 -13.91 15.27
C ASP A 11 4.02 -14.19 14.36
N PRO A 12 3.14 -15.15 14.67
CA PRO A 12 1.97 -15.47 13.83
C PRO A 12 1.07 -14.26 13.56
N LEU A 13 1.12 -13.23 14.42
CA LEU A 13 0.44 -11.97 14.19
C LEU A 13 1.00 -11.22 12.98
N GLU A 14 2.32 -11.23 12.76
CA GLU A 14 3.02 -10.44 11.75
C GLU A 14 2.65 -10.86 10.32
N GLU A 15 2.60 -12.17 10.03
CA GLU A 15 2.04 -12.67 8.77
C GLU A 15 0.58 -12.29 8.56
N THR A 16 -0.19 -12.15 9.66
CA THR A 16 -1.60 -11.73 9.57
C THR A 16 -1.70 -10.25 9.18
N TRP A 17 -0.71 -9.43 9.57
CA TRP A 17 -0.70 -7.98 9.32
C TRP A 17 -0.32 -7.63 7.89
N GLU A 18 0.61 -8.37 7.28
CA GLU A 18 1.01 -8.15 5.88
C GLU A 18 -0.16 -8.40 4.93
N GLU A 19 -0.81 -9.57 5.05
CA GLU A 19 -1.98 -9.94 4.24
C GLU A 19 -3.13 -8.94 4.45
N ARG A 20 -3.37 -8.52 5.71
CA ARG A 20 -4.36 -7.48 6.00
C ARG A 20 -4.04 -6.16 5.32
N THR A 21 -2.78 -5.73 5.34
CA THR A 21 -2.37 -4.46 4.75
C THR A 21 -2.48 -4.50 3.23
N LEU A 22 -2.12 -5.62 2.60
CA LEU A 22 -2.28 -5.78 1.15
C LEU A 22 -3.76 -5.88 0.74
N ASN A 23 -4.60 -6.56 1.52
CA ASN A 23 -6.05 -6.55 1.32
C ASN A 23 -6.65 -5.13 1.43
N LEU A 24 -5.92 -4.14 1.99
CA LEU A 24 -6.35 -2.74 2.00
C LEU A 24 -6.37 -2.12 0.60
N LEU A 25 -5.50 -2.60 -0.28
CA LEU A 25 -5.20 -2.06 -1.59
C LEU A 25 -5.86 -2.94 -2.65
N TYR A 26 -7.10 -2.63 -3.02
CA TYR A 26 -7.82 -3.44 -4.01
C TYR A 26 -7.10 -3.42 -5.38
N ASP A 27 -6.60 -4.56 -5.82
CA ASP A 27 -6.72 -4.97 -7.22
C ASP A 27 -7.41 -6.35 -7.31
N SER A 28 -8.67 -6.30 -7.73
CA SER A 28 -9.76 -7.29 -7.58
C SER A 28 -9.54 -8.71 -8.14
N LYS A 29 -8.40 -9.04 -8.74
CA LYS A 29 -8.16 -10.39 -9.30
C LYS A 29 -6.81 -10.96 -8.90
N ILE A 30 -5.82 -10.09 -8.73
CA ILE A 30 -4.48 -10.55 -8.44
C ILE A 30 -4.27 -10.89 -6.97
N ASP A 31 -4.80 -10.07 -6.04
CA ASP A 31 -4.75 -10.41 -4.62
C ASP A 31 -5.57 -11.66 -4.31
N GLN A 32 -6.65 -11.89 -5.06
CA GLN A 32 -7.43 -13.14 -4.99
C GLN A 32 -6.62 -14.33 -5.52
N ALA A 33 -5.95 -14.19 -6.67
CA ALA A 33 -5.09 -15.24 -7.23
C ALA A 33 -3.91 -15.58 -6.29
N PHE A 34 -3.22 -14.57 -5.76
CA PHE A 34 -2.14 -14.75 -4.79
C PHE A 34 -2.63 -15.35 -3.47
N SER A 35 -3.78 -14.90 -2.96
CA SER A 35 -4.35 -15.47 -1.73
C SER A 35 -4.79 -16.92 -1.94
N ALA A 36 -5.33 -17.26 -3.11
CA ALA A 36 -5.71 -18.63 -3.47
C ALA A 36 -4.49 -19.55 -3.61
N ALA A 37 -3.39 -19.08 -4.22
CA ALA A 37 -2.13 -19.84 -4.30
C ALA A 37 -1.54 -20.15 -2.92
N LYS A 38 -1.66 -19.21 -1.96
CA LYS A 38 -1.15 -19.37 -0.59
C LYS A 38 -2.06 -20.19 0.35
N MET A 39 -3.35 -20.34 0.01
CA MET A 39 -4.35 -21.08 0.81
C MET A 39 -4.10 -22.60 0.93
N GLY A 40 -3.06 -23.14 0.27
CA GLY A 40 -2.56 -24.50 0.52
C GLY A 40 -1.98 -24.72 1.94
N LYS A 41 -1.75 -23.67 2.72
CA LYS A 41 -1.21 -23.76 4.09
C LYS A 41 -1.76 -22.65 5.00
N LYS A 42 -2.92 -22.81 5.67
CA LYS A 42 -3.19 -22.11 6.95
C LYS A 42 -4.37 -22.69 7.75
N ARG A 43 -4.12 -22.92 9.04
CA ARG A 43 -5.10 -23.16 10.12
C ARG A 43 -5.54 -21.81 10.70
N ARG A 44 -6.85 -21.56 10.77
CA ARG A 44 -7.45 -20.36 11.39
C ARG A 44 -7.15 -20.31 12.90
N SER A 45 -6.38 -19.31 13.35
CA SER A 45 -6.31 -18.93 14.77
C SER A 45 -7.30 -17.78 15.06
N ARG A 46 -8.19 -17.97 16.04
CA ARG A 46 -9.19 -16.97 16.47
C ARG A 46 -8.82 -16.42 17.85
N SER A 47 -8.46 -15.14 17.93
CA SER A 47 -8.30 -14.44 19.21
C SER A 47 -9.67 -14.18 19.83
N HIS A 48 -9.94 -14.79 20.98
CA HIS A 48 -11.24 -14.77 21.68
C HIS A 48 -11.45 -13.54 22.59
N SER A 49 -10.41 -12.74 22.84
CA SER A 49 -10.43 -11.70 23.89
C SER A 49 -11.21 -10.43 23.51
N VAL A 50 -11.10 -9.98 22.24
CA VAL A 50 -11.76 -8.74 21.76
C VAL A 50 -13.28 -8.91 21.63
N LYS A 51 -13.74 -10.14 21.35
CA LYS A 51 -15.16 -10.47 21.13
C LYS A 51 -16.09 -10.21 22.31
N ARG A 52 -15.59 -10.08 23.54
CA ARG A 52 -16.45 -9.94 24.72
C ARG A 52 -16.81 -8.47 25.03
N MET A 53 -15.93 -7.52 24.69
CA MET A 53 -16.13 -6.10 24.99
C MET A 53 -16.97 -5.39 23.92
N MET A 54 -17.00 -5.91 22.68
CA MET A 54 -17.53 -5.21 21.50
C MET A 54 -18.88 -5.73 20.98
N LYS A 55 -19.63 -6.49 21.81
CA LYS A 55 -21.00 -6.92 21.48
C LYS A 55 -22.07 -5.84 21.67
N LYS A 56 -21.71 -4.65 22.18
CA LYS A 56 -22.66 -3.54 22.39
C LYS A 56 -22.40 -2.44 21.35
N PRO A 57 -23.38 -2.12 20.47
CA PRO A 57 -23.28 -1.06 19.46
C PRO A 57 -22.94 0.33 20.02
N MET A 58 -23.30 0.59 21.29
CA MET A 58 -23.03 1.84 22.01
C MET A 58 -21.56 2.01 22.44
N ALA A 59 -20.72 0.97 22.34
CA ALA A 59 -19.34 1.03 22.82
C ALA A 59 -18.42 1.89 21.94
N ILE A 60 -18.67 1.99 20.63
CA ILE A 60 -17.75 2.71 19.73
C ILE A 60 -17.76 4.23 19.95
N PRO A 61 -18.93 4.91 20.00
CA PRO A 61 -18.96 6.33 20.35
C PRO A 61 -18.33 6.62 21.71
N GLU A 62 -18.57 5.78 22.72
CA GLU A 62 -17.97 5.91 24.06
C GLU A 62 -16.44 5.82 24.01
N VAL A 63 -15.89 4.83 23.30
CA VAL A 63 -14.43 4.67 23.14
C VAL A 63 -13.83 5.83 22.33
N ILE A 64 -14.56 6.40 21.35
CA ILE A 64 -14.11 7.61 20.64
C ILE A 64 -14.02 8.80 21.61
N LEU A 65 -14.97 8.95 22.53
CA LEU A 65 -14.91 9.98 23.57
C LEU A 65 -13.75 9.76 24.55
N GLU A 66 -13.42 8.49 24.86
CA GLU A 66 -12.25 8.14 25.69
C GLU A 66 -10.90 8.58 25.09
N LEU A 67 -10.81 8.86 23.77
CA LEU A 67 -9.61 9.42 23.16
C LEU A 67 -9.25 10.82 23.71
N GLN A 68 -10.26 11.56 24.17
CA GLN A 68 -10.06 12.89 24.75
C GLN A 68 -9.30 12.82 26.08
N LEU A 69 -9.45 11.72 26.80
CA LEU A 69 -8.90 11.52 28.14
C LEU A 69 -7.50 10.92 28.04
N GLU A 70 -6.49 11.69 28.46
CA GLU A 70 -5.07 11.32 28.32
C GLU A 70 -4.73 9.95 28.92
N TYR A 71 -5.27 9.64 30.10
CA TYR A 71 -4.98 8.39 30.81
C TYR A 71 -5.56 7.14 30.12
N SER A 72 -6.63 7.28 29.31
CA SER A 72 -7.27 6.16 28.58
C SER A 72 -6.96 6.16 27.09
N ARG A 73 -6.43 7.25 26.53
CA ARG A 73 -6.24 7.45 25.09
C ARG A 73 -5.52 6.30 24.40
N GLU A 74 -4.43 5.80 24.97
CA GLU A 74 -3.68 4.68 24.37
C GLU A 74 -4.51 3.39 24.34
N SER A 75 -5.31 3.14 25.37
CA SER A 75 -6.22 1.99 25.42
C SER A 75 -7.34 2.13 24.38
N ALA A 76 -7.93 3.32 24.28
CA ALA A 76 -8.96 3.64 23.29
C ALA A 76 -8.45 3.50 21.85
N LEU A 77 -7.26 4.02 21.54
CA LEU A 77 -6.60 3.84 20.24
C LEU A 77 -6.44 2.36 19.88
N ARG A 78 -5.91 1.56 20.80
CA ARG A 78 -5.74 0.11 20.61
C ARG A 78 -7.08 -0.60 20.40
N CYS A 79 -8.09 -0.22 21.18
CA CYS A 79 -9.44 -0.77 21.11
C CYS A 79 -10.07 -0.51 19.73
N LEU A 80 -10.07 0.75 19.28
CA LEU A 80 -10.62 1.17 17.99
C LEU A 80 -9.84 0.53 16.83
N SER A 81 -8.51 0.54 16.87
CA SER A 81 -7.67 -0.10 15.85
C SER A 81 -8.00 -1.59 15.69
N ASN A 82 -8.09 -2.34 16.79
CA ASN A 82 -8.46 -3.76 16.75
C ASN A 82 -9.87 -4.00 16.19
N PHE A 83 -10.83 -3.16 16.58
CA PHE A 83 -12.19 -3.22 16.05
C PHE A 83 -12.22 -3.01 14.54
N LEU A 84 -11.55 -1.96 14.06
CA LEU A 84 -11.53 -1.61 12.64
C LEU A 84 -10.90 -2.73 11.80
N LEU A 85 -9.85 -3.38 12.30
CA LEU A 85 -9.21 -4.50 11.62
C LEU A 85 -10.11 -5.74 11.53
N GLU A 86 -10.94 -6.02 12.55
CA GLU A 86 -11.91 -7.12 12.51
C GLU A 86 -13.10 -6.78 11.60
N LYS A 87 -13.63 -5.56 11.71
CA LYS A 87 -14.88 -5.19 11.04
C LYS A 87 -14.76 -4.83 9.57
N ARG A 88 -13.56 -4.54 9.07
CA ARG A 88 -13.39 -4.16 7.67
C ARG A 88 -13.97 -5.20 6.68
N GLU A 89 -13.68 -6.48 6.90
CA GLU A 89 -14.18 -7.58 6.05
C GLU A 89 -15.49 -8.17 6.59
N ASP A 90 -15.62 -8.29 7.91
CA ASP A 90 -16.77 -8.93 8.55
C ASP A 90 -18.03 -8.05 8.53
N ASP A 91 -17.88 -6.71 8.48
CA ASP A 91 -18.97 -5.73 8.62
C ASP A 91 -18.59 -4.35 8.02
N PRO A 92 -18.52 -4.25 6.67
CA PRO A 92 -18.08 -3.03 5.99
C PRO A 92 -18.94 -1.80 6.33
N GLU A 93 -20.22 -1.98 6.63
CA GLU A 93 -21.11 -0.90 7.03
C GLU A 93 -20.67 -0.27 8.36
N ASN A 94 -20.41 -1.07 9.39
CA ASN A 94 -19.91 -0.54 10.66
C ASN A 94 -18.49 0.01 10.54
N TYR A 95 -17.65 -0.55 9.66
CA TYR A 95 -16.34 0.03 9.35
C TYR A 95 -16.50 1.45 8.79
N CYS A 96 -17.32 1.63 7.75
CA CYS A 96 -17.60 2.93 7.16
C CYS A 96 -18.22 3.90 8.18
N ARG A 97 -19.24 3.47 8.93
CA ARG A 97 -19.88 4.30 9.97
C ARG A 97 -18.89 4.78 11.02
N THR A 98 -17.96 3.92 11.44
CA THR A 98 -16.92 4.29 12.40
C THR A 98 -15.96 5.32 11.83
N GLY A 99 -15.59 5.23 10.54
CA GLY A 99 -14.81 6.26 9.85
C GLY A 99 -15.47 7.64 9.90
N CYS A 100 -16.78 7.73 9.63
CA CYS A 100 -17.54 8.97 9.79
C CYS A 100 -17.55 9.45 11.24
N MET A 101 -17.79 8.57 12.21
CA MET A 101 -17.79 8.93 13.63
C MET A 101 -16.43 9.49 14.08
N LEU A 102 -15.32 8.86 13.66
CA LEU A 102 -13.97 9.33 13.97
C LEU A 102 -13.71 10.72 13.39
N TYR A 103 -14.12 10.95 12.14
CA TYR A 103 -13.87 12.23 11.46
C TYR A 103 -14.73 13.38 12.02
N PHE A 104 -16.02 13.12 12.26
CA PHE A 104 -16.99 14.15 12.67
C PHE A 104 -17.11 14.33 14.19
N SER A 105 -16.52 13.44 14.99
CA SER A 105 -16.43 13.63 16.44
C SER A 105 -15.55 14.84 16.78
N CYS A 106 -16.00 15.63 17.76
CA CYS A 106 -15.33 16.85 18.19
C CYS A 106 -13.86 16.57 18.58
N SER A 107 -12.93 17.37 18.07
CA SER A 107 -11.49 17.32 18.36
C SER A 107 -10.76 16.00 18.03
N THR A 108 -11.44 14.96 17.54
CA THR A 108 -10.82 13.65 17.29
C THR A 108 -9.72 13.75 16.24
N MET A 109 -9.95 14.43 15.11
CA MET A 109 -8.92 14.61 14.08
C MET A 109 -7.69 15.40 14.59
N THR A 110 -7.91 16.44 15.39
CA THR A 110 -6.84 17.24 16.01
C THR A 110 -6.00 16.40 16.99
N LEU A 111 -6.65 15.56 17.79
CA LEU A 111 -5.97 14.63 18.70
C LEU A 111 -5.15 13.58 17.95
N LEU A 112 -5.69 13.00 16.88
CA LEU A 112 -4.95 12.04 16.07
C LEU A 112 -3.73 12.71 15.41
N LEU A 113 -3.86 13.95 14.93
CA LEU A 113 -2.72 14.73 14.43
C LEU A 113 -1.69 15.00 15.54
N GLN A 114 -2.13 15.31 16.76
CA GLN A 114 -1.23 15.50 17.90
C GLN A 114 -0.41 14.23 18.20
N GLU A 115 -1.02 13.05 18.14
CA GLU A 115 -0.31 11.78 18.31
C GLU A 115 0.76 11.56 17.21
N VAL A 116 0.48 11.96 15.97
CA VAL A 116 1.48 11.97 14.89
C VAL A 116 2.62 12.94 15.22
N GLN A 117 2.32 14.18 15.62
CA GLN A 117 3.34 15.18 15.91
C GLN A 117 4.24 14.77 17.08
N ILE A 118 3.69 14.16 18.13
CA ILE A 118 4.47 13.60 19.24
C ILE A 118 5.42 12.53 18.71
N PHE A 119 4.95 11.64 17.84
CA PHE A 119 5.82 10.62 17.25
C PHE A 119 6.91 11.23 16.36
N LEU A 120 6.60 12.25 15.55
CA LEU A 120 7.58 12.96 14.73
C LEU A 120 8.67 13.63 15.59
N ALA A 121 8.33 14.17 16.76
CA ALA A 121 9.33 14.69 17.70
C ALA A 121 10.24 13.57 18.23
N LEU A 122 9.68 12.42 18.60
CA LEU A 122 10.48 11.25 19.02
C LEU A 122 11.40 10.74 17.91
N MET A 123 11.00 10.85 16.63
CA MET A 123 11.87 10.53 15.50
C MET A 123 13.04 11.51 15.40
N ALA A 124 12.77 12.81 15.57
CA ALA A 124 13.80 13.84 15.48
C ALA A 124 14.85 13.71 16.61
N ASP A 125 14.42 13.26 17.78
CA ASP A 125 15.28 13.07 18.96
C ASP A 125 15.90 11.66 19.06
N ASP A 126 15.63 10.76 18.10
CA ASP A 126 16.07 9.36 18.09
C ASP A 126 15.65 8.55 19.34
N PHE A 127 14.48 8.86 19.91
CA PHE A 127 13.89 8.20 21.09
C PHE A 127 12.76 7.24 20.75
N LEU A 128 12.79 6.65 19.56
CA LEU A 128 11.76 5.70 19.13
C LEU A 128 11.80 4.41 19.96
N THR A 129 10.63 3.94 20.35
CA THR A 129 10.46 2.67 21.08
C THR A 129 9.43 1.80 20.36
N VAL A 130 9.48 0.48 20.60
CA VAL A 130 8.44 -0.44 20.11
C VAL A 130 7.03 0.00 20.54
N ARG A 131 6.89 0.54 21.76
CA ARG A 131 5.61 1.07 22.26
C ARG A 131 5.14 2.28 21.46
N SER A 132 6.03 3.25 21.19
CA SER A 132 5.66 4.44 20.40
C SER A 132 5.27 4.05 18.96
N CYS A 133 5.98 3.10 18.34
CA CYS A 133 5.62 2.57 17.02
C CYS A 133 4.23 1.93 17.03
N ASN A 134 3.94 1.03 17.99
CA ASN A 134 2.63 0.38 18.09
C ASN A 134 1.50 1.39 18.35
N ARG A 135 1.77 2.42 19.14
CA ARG A 135 0.81 3.50 19.40
C ARG A 135 0.49 4.29 18.13
N LEU A 136 1.51 4.68 17.37
CA LEU A 136 1.31 5.36 16.08
C LEU A 136 0.60 4.45 15.06
N ILE A 137 0.94 3.16 14.98
CA ILE A 137 0.24 2.21 14.10
C ILE A 137 -1.26 2.21 14.37
N ASN A 138 -1.69 2.24 15.64
CA ASN A 138 -3.12 2.35 15.95
C ASN A 138 -3.75 3.64 15.39
N VAL A 139 -3.06 4.78 15.49
CA VAL A 139 -3.53 6.05 14.91
C VAL A 139 -3.63 5.94 13.38
N LEU A 140 -2.63 5.35 12.74
CA LEU A 140 -2.62 5.16 11.28
C LEU A 140 -3.76 4.23 10.83
N THR A 141 -4.09 3.18 11.58
CA THR A 141 -5.26 2.32 11.32
C THR A 141 -6.57 3.11 11.32
N LEU A 142 -6.72 4.07 12.25
CA LEU A 142 -7.89 4.96 12.27
C LEU A 142 -7.92 5.86 11.03
N PHE A 143 -6.77 6.38 10.59
CA PHE A 143 -6.66 7.12 9.33
C PHE A 143 -6.96 6.28 8.09
N GLN A 144 -6.59 5.00 8.05
CA GLN A 144 -6.97 4.10 6.96
C GLN A 144 -8.49 4.02 6.82
N CYS A 145 -9.22 3.91 7.94
CA CYS A 145 -10.68 3.87 7.94
C CYS A 145 -11.29 5.19 7.44
N ILE A 146 -10.77 6.33 7.89
CA ILE A 146 -11.20 7.66 7.44
C ILE A 146 -10.89 7.87 5.94
N ALA A 147 -9.73 7.40 5.46
CA ALA A 147 -9.32 7.48 4.06
C ALA A 147 -10.18 6.59 3.15
N ALA A 148 -10.57 5.41 3.63
CA ALA A 148 -11.38 4.45 2.88
C ALA A 148 -12.83 4.92 2.69
N ASN A 149 -13.35 5.78 3.56
CA ASN A 149 -14.74 6.21 3.53
C ASN A 149 -14.98 7.38 2.55
N ASN A 150 -15.96 7.23 1.65
CA ASN A 150 -16.29 8.21 0.60
C ASN A 150 -16.73 9.59 1.15
N GLU A 151 -17.38 9.65 2.31
CA GLU A 151 -17.84 10.91 2.92
C GLU A 151 -16.70 11.71 3.57
N THR A 152 -15.63 11.03 4.00
CA THR A 152 -14.52 11.63 4.75
C THR A 152 -13.23 11.75 3.95
N ARG A 153 -13.02 10.91 2.92
CA ARG A 153 -11.78 10.84 2.12
C ARG A 153 -11.29 12.20 1.63
N HIS A 154 -12.14 12.94 0.92
CA HIS A 154 -11.79 14.26 0.42
C HIS A 154 -11.51 15.26 1.54
N LYS A 155 -12.33 15.26 2.59
CA LYS A 155 -12.17 16.17 3.72
C LYS A 155 -10.86 15.89 4.47
N PHE A 156 -10.48 14.62 4.58
CA PHE A 156 -9.21 14.21 5.16
C PHE A 156 -8.03 14.74 4.36
N VAL A 157 -8.06 14.66 3.03
CA VAL A 157 -7.04 15.27 2.16
C VAL A 157 -7.03 16.80 2.28
N GLU A 158 -8.20 17.45 2.24
CA GLU A 158 -8.34 18.90 2.35
C GLU A 158 -7.87 19.44 3.71
N SER A 159 -7.90 18.62 4.77
CA SER A 159 -7.38 18.98 6.09
C SER A 159 -5.85 19.15 6.14
N GLY A 160 -5.12 18.63 5.15
CA GLY A 160 -3.65 18.61 5.14
C GLY A 160 -3.01 17.61 6.09
N ILE A 161 -3.78 16.92 6.96
CA ILE A 161 -3.26 15.91 7.91
C ILE A 161 -2.46 14.80 7.21
N PRO A 162 -2.87 14.23 6.07
CA PRO A 162 -2.11 13.17 5.40
C PRO A 162 -0.66 13.58 5.06
N ASN A 163 -0.39 14.86 4.83
CA ASN A 163 0.97 15.34 4.51
C ASN A 163 1.94 15.18 5.69
N PHE A 164 1.45 15.13 6.93
CA PHE A 164 2.27 14.87 8.13
C PHE A 164 2.79 13.42 8.19
N LEU A 165 2.29 12.52 7.34
CA LEU A 165 2.74 11.13 7.29
C LEU A 165 3.95 10.93 6.36
N VAL A 166 4.26 11.89 5.47
CA VAL A 166 5.39 11.80 4.53
C VAL A 166 6.74 11.61 5.24
N PRO A 167 7.07 12.31 6.34
CA PRO A 167 8.33 12.07 7.06
C PRO A 167 8.49 10.63 7.56
N LEU A 168 7.40 9.92 7.87
CA LEU A 168 7.45 8.51 8.27
C LEU A 168 7.99 7.61 7.15
N LEU A 169 7.74 7.98 5.89
CA LEU A 169 8.14 7.21 4.71
C LEU A 169 9.62 7.37 4.39
N LEU A 170 10.17 8.55 4.70
CA LEU A 170 11.53 8.93 4.33
C LEU A 170 12.56 8.62 5.44
N PHE A 171 12.09 8.35 6.66
CA PHE A 171 12.97 8.14 7.80
C PHE A 171 13.65 6.77 7.79
N LYS A 172 14.93 6.78 8.15
CA LYS A 172 15.78 5.58 8.27
C LYS A 172 16.14 5.37 9.73
N THR A 173 15.95 4.16 10.21
CA THR A 173 16.33 3.74 11.56
C THR A 173 16.68 2.26 11.57
N SER A 174 17.49 1.84 12.53
CA SER A 174 17.79 0.43 12.80
C SER A 174 16.70 -0.28 13.60
N LEU A 175 15.71 0.46 14.13
CA LEU A 175 14.59 -0.13 14.86
C LEU A 175 13.67 -0.90 13.89
N GLU A 176 13.79 -2.23 13.87
CA GLU A 176 13.03 -3.13 12.98
C GLU A 176 11.52 -2.86 13.00
N LYS A 177 10.94 -2.59 14.18
CA LYS A 177 9.50 -2.32 14.30
C LYS A 177 9.03 -1.05 13.57
N PHE A 178 9.94 -0.14 13.24
CA PHE A 178 9.60 1.05 12.46
C PHE A 178 9.07 0.69 11.06
N GLU A 179 9.46 -0.46 10.50
CA GLU A 179 8.98 -0.83 9.17
C GLU A 179 7.47 -1.03 9.12
N ASN A 180 6.88 -1.51 10.21
CA ASN A 180 5.43 -1.63 10.33
C ASN A 180 4.76 -0.24 10.36
N VAL A 181 5.41 0.78 10.93
CA VAL A 181 4.93 2.17 10.84
C VAL A 181 4.94 2.64 9.39
N ARG A 182 6.04 2.38 8.66
CA ARG A 182 6.18 2.77 7.24
C ARG A 182 5.10 2.10 6.39
N VAL A 183 4.91 0.79 6.53
CA VAL A 183 3.89 -0.01 5.82
C VAL A 183 2.47 0.49 6.09
N VAL A 184 2.12 0.76 7.34
CA VAL A 184 0.76 1.23 7.70
C VAL A 184 0.54 2.68 7.25
N ALA A 185 1.58 3.53 7.28
CA ALA A 185 1.51 4.88 6.72
C ALA A 185 1.36 4.86 5.18
N LEU A 186 2.13 4.01 4.50
CA LEU A 186 2.02 3.79 3.05
C LEU A 186 0.63 3.35 2.63
N SER A 187 0.02 2.44 3.38
CA SER A 187 -1.35 1.98 3.06
C SER A 187 -2.41 3.06 3.28
N VAL A 188 -2.22 4.05 4.17
CA VAL A 188 -3.10 5.25 4.18
C VAL A 188 -3.06 5.96 2.82
N PHE A 189 -1.86 6.20 2.27
CA PHE A 189 -1.69 6.80 0.95
C PHE A 189 -2.25 5.92 -0.18
N GLY A 190 -1.99 4.61 -0.11
CA GLY A 190 -2.51 3.63 -1.07
C GLY A 190 -4.04 3.63 -1.12
N ILE A 191 -4.71 3.57 0.03
CA ILE A 191 -6.18 3.65 0.13
C ILE A 191 -6.72 4.95 -0.45
N LEU A 192 -6.08 6.10 -0.17
CA LEU A 192 -6.48 7.38 -0.75
C LEU A 192 -6.43 7.32 -2.29
N CYS A 193 -5.30 6.90 -2.84
CA CYS A 193 -5.08 6.86 -4.29
C CYS A 193 -5.93 5.79 -5.01
N GLN A 194 -6.33 4.72 -4.32
CA GLN A 194 -7.06 3.59 -4.91
C GLN A 194 -8.39 4.00 -5.57
N ALA A 195 -9.09 4.98 -5.00
CA ALA A 195 -10.35 5.47 -5.58
C ALA A 195 -10.15 6.22 -6.91
N ARG A 196 -8.91 6.61 -7.22
CA ARG A 196 -8.50 7.31 -8.45
C ARG A 196 -9.32 8.56 -8.76
N GLU A 197 -9.84 9.20 -7.71
CA GLU A 197 -10.63 10.42 -7.86
C GLU A 197 -9.73 11.59 -8.27
N PRO A 198 -10.12 12.42 -9.25
CA PRO A 198 -9.25 13.47 -9.80
C PRO A 198 -8.66 14.41 -8.75
N LYS A 199 -9.45 14.77 -7.72
CA LYS A 199 -8.98 15.62 -6.60
C LYS A 199 -7.89 14.94 -5.77
N ILE A 200 -8.01 13.63 -5.54
CA ILE A 200 -7.05 12.87 -4.75
C ILE A 200 -5.77 12.66 -5.56
N ILE A 201 -5.87 12.33 -6.85
CA ILE A 201 -4.70 12.23 -7.73
C ILE A 201 -3.99 13.57 -7.84
N GLN A 202 -4.72 14.68 -8.01
CA GLN A 202 -4.12 16.01 -8.04
C GLN A 202 -3.38 16.34 -6.73
N TRP A 203 -3.95 16.00 -5.58
CA TRP A 203 -3.28 16.15 -4.29
C TRP A 203 -2.03 15.27 -4.19
N ALA A 204 -2.10 14.00 -4.59
CA ALA A 204 -0.97 13.07 -4.56
C ALA A 204 0.24 13.61 -5.37
N LEU A 205 -0.02 14.19 -6.54
CA LEU A 205 1.00 14.84 -7.36
C LEU A 205 1.57 16.08 -6.67
N ARG A 206 0.72 16.97 -6.13
CA ARG A 206 1.16 18.19 -5.43
C ARG A 206 1.95 17.91 -4.15
N SER A 207 1.68 16.78 -3.50
CA SER A 207 2.35 16.33 -2.29
C SER A 207 3.58 15.45 -2.56
N ASN A 208 4.06 15.38 -3.81
CA ASN A 208 5.23 14.59 -4.22
C ASN A 208 5.16 13.11 -3.83
N LEU A 209 3.96 12.49 -3.92
CA LEU A 209 3.81 11.09 -3.55
C LEU A 209 4.49 10.15 -4.55
N VAL A 210 4.70 10.55 -5.80
CA VAL A 210 5.44 9.74 -6.78
C VAL A 210 6.91 9.63 -6.38
N GLU A 211 7.53 10.77 -6.08
CA GLU A 211 8.91 10.91 -5.63
C GLU A 211 9.13 10.17 -4.30
N THR A 212 8.20 10.36 -3.36
CA THR A 212 8.23 9.70 -2.05
C THR A 212 8.09 8.19 -2.19
N SER A 213 7.17 7.72 -3.02
CA SER A 213 7.01 6.28 -3.29
C SER A 213 8.27 5.71 -3.95
N CYS A 214 8.90 6.43 -4.88
CA CYS A 214 10.18 6.02 -5.46
C CYS A 214 11.30 5.88 -4.41
N ILE A 215 11.38 6.78 -3.43
CA ILE A 215 12.34 6.63 -2.32
C ILE A 215 12.04 5.38 -1.50
N VAL A 216 10.76 5.10 -1.23
CA VAL A 216 10.34 3.88 -0.52
C VAL A 216 10.75 2.62 -1.29
N LEU A 217 10.71 2.64 -2.62
CA LEU A 217 11.20 1.52 -3.44
C LEU A 217 12.70 1.23 -3.23
N GLU A 218 13.48 2.26 -2.92
CA GLU A 218 14.94 2.16 -2.71
C GLU A 218 15.29 1.71 -1.28
N ILE A 219 14.48 2.05 -0.27
CA ILE A 219 14.87 1.89 1.16
C ILE A 219 13.97 0.92 1.95
N GLY A 220 12.77 0.63 1.45
CA GLY A 220 11.76 -0.16 2.16
C GLY A 220 12.02 -1.66 2.13
N ASN A 221 11.36 -2.40 3.02
CA ASN A 221 11.24 -3.84 2.87
C ASN A 221 10.33 -4.19 1.67
N GLU A 222 10.24 -5.47 1.36
CA GLU A 222 9.45 -5.96 0.24
C GLU A 222 7.98 -5.48 0.27
N LEU A 223 7.33 -5.55 1.43
CA LEU A 223 5.94 -5.10 1.57
C LEU A 223 5.80 -3.59 1.31
N SER A 224 6.69 -2.77 1.87
CA SER A 224 6.76 -1.33 1.60
C SER A 224 6.94 -1.06 0.10
N LYS A 225 7.76 -1.86 -0.60
CA LYS A 225 7.95 -1.75 -2.05
C LYS A 225 6.68 -2.09 -2.82
N VAL A 226 5.98 -3.16 -2.46
CA VAL A 226 4.69 -3.54 -3.08
C VAL A 226 3.66 -2.42 -2.94
N ILE A 227 3.50 -1.86 -1.73
CA ILE A 227 2.56 -0.75 -1.50
C ILE A 227 2.99 0.52 -2.24
N GLY A 228 4.29 0.84 -2.24
CA GLY A 228 4.84 1.97 -2.99
C GLY A 228 4.57 1.86 -4.49
N MET A 229 4.73 0.66 -5.06
CA MET A 229 4.37 0.38 -6.44
C MET A 229 2.87 0.53 -6.69
N HIS A 230 2.01 0.06 -5.77
CA HIS A 230 0.56 0.23 -5.87
C HIS A 230 0.14 1.71 -5.91
N ILE A 231 0.79 2.58 -5.12
CA ILE A 231 0.54 4.03 -5.14
C ILE A 231 0.90 4.61 -6.51
N ILE A 232 2.07 4.26 -7.05
CA ILE A 232 2.51 4.75 -8.38
C ILE A 232 1.58 4.22 -9.47
N GLU A 233 1.17 2.96 -9.40
CA GLU A 233 0.20 2.37 -10.33
C GLU A 233 -1.14 3.12 -10.30
N ALA A 234 -1.68 3.40 -9.11
CA ALA A 234 -2.94 4.14 -8.97
C ALA A 234 -2.87 5.54 -9.61
N ILE A 235 -1.72 6.22 -9.48
CA ILE A 235 -1.46 7.50 -10.14
C ILE A 235 -1.36 7.34 -11.66
N LEU A 236 -0.62 6.34 -12.15
CA LEU A 236 -0.45 6.06 -13.59
C LEU A 236 -1.72 5.55 -14.26
N LYS A 237 -2.68 4.99 -13.52
CA LYS A 237 -4.01 4.65 -14.06
C LYS A 237 -4.84 5.89 -14.41
N HIS A 238 -4.48 7.09 -13.92
CA HIS A 238 -5.18 8.34 -14.19
C HIS A 238 -4.41 9.23 -15.18
N ASP A 239 -5.11 9.86 -16.13
CA ASP A 239 -4.48 10.64 -17.21
C ASP A 239 -3.62 11.81 -16.71
N MET A 240 -4.07 12.50 -15.65
CA MET A 240 -3.25 13.54 -15.00
C MET A 240 -1.93 12.99 -14.45
N GLY A 241 -1.93 11.78 -13.87
CA GLY A 241 -0.72 11.16 -13.32
C GLY A 241 0.26 10.77 -14.42
N LYS A 242 -0.24 10.15 -15.50
CA LYS A 242 0.57 9.84 -16.70
C LYS A 242 1.17 11.11 -17.30
N SER A 243 0.34 12.13 -17.53
CA SER A 243 0.79 13.40 -18.12
C SER A 243 1.83 14.10 -17.25
N TYR A 244 1.69 14.03 -15.91
CA TYR A 244 2.67 14.56 -14.99
C TYR A 244 4.00 13.79 -15.07
N ILE A 245 3.97 12.46 -14.91
CA ILE A 245 5.19 11.65 -14.87
C ILE A 245 5.93 11.70 -16.21
N CYS A 246 5.22 11.66 -17.33
CA CYS A 246 5.79 11.70 -18.68
C CYS A 246 6.04 13.14 -19.19
N SER A 247 5.82 14.17 -18.36
CA SER A 247 6.05 15.57 -18.75
C SER A 247 7.53 15.85 -19.05
N PRO A 248 7.88 16.67 -20.07
CA PRO A 248 9.25 17.13 -20.33
C PRO A 248 9.92 17.83 -19.14
N TYR A 249 9.13 18.36 -18.22
CA TYR A 249 9.64 18.98 -17.00
C TYR A 249 10.04 17.97 -15.92
N ASN A 250 9.67 16.70 -16.06
CA ASN A 250 9.86 15.64 -15.08
C ASN A 250 10.81 14.52 -15.57
N ASP A 251 11.74 14.83 -16.47
CA ASP A 251 12.66 13.85 -17.06
C ASP A 251 13.53 13.15 -16.00
N CYS A 252 14.00 13.90 -15.00
CA CYS A 252 14.75 13.34 -13.89
C CYS A 252 13.91 12.35 -13.06
N LEU A 253 12.61 12.62 -12.90
CA LEU A 253 11.70 11.73 -12.18
C LEU A 253 11.45 10.44 -12.98
N LEU A 254 11.10 10.57 -14.26
CA LEU A 254 10.86 9.42 -15.14
C LEU A 254 12.11 8.52 -15.21
N ALA A 255 13.29 9.10 -15.43
CA ALA A 255 14.54 8.36 -15.48
C ALA A 255 14.90 7.70 -14.14
N ARG A 256 14.55 8.33 -13.00
CA ARG A 256 14.76 7.72 -11.69
C ARG A 256 13.81 6.54 -11.50
N LEU A 257 12.53 6.69 -11.82
CA LEU A 257 11.54 5.61 -11.70
C LEU A 257 11.95 4.38 -12.52
N THR A 258 12.27 4.57 -13.81
CA THR A 258 12.67 3.45 -14.67
C THR A 258 13.94 2.77 -14.19
N ARG A 259 14.96 3.52 -13.75
CA ARG A 259 16.18 2.96 -13.17
C ARG A 259 15.91 2.18 -11.88
N THR A 260 15.07 2.72 -10.99
CA THR A 260 14.73 2.06 -9.73
C THR A 260 13.96 0.76 -9.99
N TRP A 261 13.03 0.75 -10.95
CA TRP A 261 12.30 -0.46 -11.32
C TRP A 261 13.19 -1.50 -12.01
N ASP A 262 14.09 -1.09 -12.90
CA ASP A 262 15.09 -1.98 -13.51
C ASP A 262 16.01 -2.62 -12.46
N HIS A 263 16.45 -1.83 -11.47
CA HIS A 263 17.20 -2.37 -10.34
C HIS A 263 16.39 -3.40 -9.54
N LEU A 264 15.11 -3.11 -9.26
CA LEU A 264 14.23 -4.08 -8.59
C LEU A 264 14.09 -5.36 -9.42
N ILE A 265 13.88 -5.27 -10.74
CA ILE A 265 13.81 -6.43 -11.63
C ILE A 265 15.08 -7.28 -11.56
N THR A 266 16.26 -6.64 -11.56
CA THR A 266 17.54 -7.34 -11.36
C THR A 266 17.59 -8.07 -10.03
N LEU A 267 17.10 -7.46 -8.94
CA LEU A 267 17.03 -8.14 -7.63
C LEU A 267 16.05 -9.31 -7.65
N LEU A 268 14.87 -9.14 -8.27
CA LEU A 268 13.85 -10.18 -8.37
C LEU A 268 14.32 -11.37 -9.21
N ALA A 269 15.10 -11.14 -10.26
CA ALA A 269 15.65 -12.22 -11.09
C ALA A 269 16.70 -13.08 -10.35
N MET A 270 17.33 -12.53 -9.31
CA MET A 270 18.38 -13.21 -8.54
C MET A 270 17.85 -13.89 -7.27
N ASP A 271 16.66 -13.52 -6.81
CA ASP A 271 16.03 -14.05 -5.61
C ASP A 271 14.91 -15.00 -6.02
N LEU A 272 14.92 -16.25 -5.55
CA LEU A 272 13.86 -17.22 -5.86
C LEU A 272 12.68 -17.14 -4.88
N GLU A 273 12.83 -16.39 -3.77
CA GLU A 273 11.81 -16.28 -2.71
C GLU A 273 10.98 -14.98 -2.81
N PHE A 274 11.19 -14.17 -3.85
CA PHE A 274 10.48 -12.91 -4.00
C PHE A 274 8.97 -13.08 -4.20
N SER A 275 8.21 -12.10 -3.72
CA SER A 275 6.77 -11.99 -3.97
C SER A 275 6.52 -11.62 -5.43
N PRO A 276 5.78 -12.44 -6.19
CA PRO A 276 5.44 -12.11 -7.57
C PRO A 276 4.49 -10.90 -7.67
N ARG A 277 3.94 -10.42 -6.55
CA ARG A 277 3.18 -9.15 -6.46
C ARG A 277 4.04 -7.96 -6.88
N LEU A 278 5.30 -7.92 -6.44
CA LEU A 278 6.19 -6.82 -6.78
C LEU A 278 6.49 -6.81 -8.28
N LEU A 279 6.78 -7.98 -8.86
CA LEU A 279 6.96 -8.14 -10.30
C LEU A 279 5.72 -7.67 -11.07
N PHE A 280 4.52 -8.15 -10.68
CA PHE A 280 3.27 -7.72 -11.31
C PHE A 280 3.13 -6.19 -11.37
N HIS A 281 3.29 -5.50 -10.23
CA HIS A 281 3.11 -4.06 -10.20
C HIS A 281 4.18 -3.34 -11.03
N ILE A 282 5.42 -3.84 -11.07
CA ILE A 282 6.48 -3.28 -11.92
C ILE A 282 6.10 -3.41 -13.40
N VAL A 283 5.75 -4.62 -13.86
CA VAL A 283 5.37 -4.84 -15.27
C VAL A 283 4.15 -4.01 -15.63
N ARG A 284 3.15 -3.95 -14.75
CA ARG A 284 1.94 -3.16 -14.97
C ARG A 284 2.22 -1.67 -15.07
N CYS A 285 3.10 -1.13 -14.21
CA CYS A 285 3.51 0.26 -14.30
C CYS A 285 4.30 0.56 -15.60
N TYR A 286 5.15 -0.37 -16.06
CA TYR A 286 5.79 -0.24 -17.37
C TYR A 286 4.77 -0.19 -18.50
N VAL A 287 3.79 -1.09 -18.52
CA VAL A 287 2.71 -1.10 -19.52
C VAL A 287 1.92 0.22 -19.50
N LEU A 288 1.62 0.76 -18.31
CA LEU A 288 0.94 2.06 -18.18
C LEU A 288 1.79 3.22 -18.71
N LEU A 289 3.10 3.24 -18.44
CA LEU A 289 4.00 4.24 -19.01
C LEU A 289 4.04 4.18 -20.54
N CYS A 290 3.97 2.98 -21.13
CA CYS A 290 3.98 2.80 -22.57
C CYS A 290 2.72 3.32 -23.29
N THR A 291 1.71 3.80 -22.55
CA THR A 291 0.57 4.53 -23.14
C THR A 291 0.92 5.98 -23.51
N ASP A 292 2.10 6.47 -23.12
CA ASP A 292 2.66 7.76 -23.50
C ASP A 292 3.97 7.57 -24.29
N SER A 293 4.20 8.37 -25.34
CA SER A 293 5.35 8.20 -26.23
C SER A 293 6.70 8.38 -25.53
N ARG A 294 6.79 9.29 -24.54
CA ARG A 294 8.00 9.54 -23.76
C ARG A 294 8.22 8.42 -22.74
N GLY A 295 7.14 7.96 -22.13
CA GLY A 295 7.15 6.75 -21.30
C GLY A 295 7.68 5.55 -22.08
N THR A 296 7.12 5.26 -23.25
CA THR A 296 7.57 4.17 -24.14
C THR A 296 9.06 4.26 -24.48
N ASN A 297 9.58 5.45 -24.79
CA ASN A 297 11.00 5.63 -25.09
C ASN A 297 11.87 5.35 -23.86
N ALA A 298 11.51 5.91 -22.70
CA ALA A 298 12.24 5.67 -21.46
C ALA A 298 12.24 4.19 -21.08
N VAL A 299 11.13 3.48 -21.25
CA VAL A 299 11.07 2.03 -21.01
C VAL A 299 11.94 1.28 -22.01
N ARG A 300 11.85 1.57 -23.32
CA ARG A 300 12.65 0.89 -24.35
C ARG A 300 14.16 0.97 -24.08
N GLU A 301 14.63 2.14 -23.63
CA GLU A 301 16.04 2.40 -23.33
C GLU A 301 16.53 1.70 -22.06
N ASN A 302 15.66 1.48 -21.07
CA ASN A 302 16.05 1.00 -19.73
C ASN A 302 15.50 -0.40 -19.39
N LEU A 303 14.74 -1.05 -20.27
CA LEU A 303 14.13 -2.34 -19.97
C LEU A 303 15.20 -3.44 -19.84
N SER A 304 15.25 -4.09 -18.67
CA SER A 304 16.13 -5.23 -18.38
C SER A 304 16.07 -6.36 -19.42
N SER A 305 17.17 -7.09 -19.58
CA SER A 305 17.18 -8.37 -20.34
C SER A 305 16.52 -9.52 -19.58
N HIS A 306 16.29 -9.38 -18.26
CA HIS A 306 15.65 -10.43 -17.43
C HIS A 306 14.21 -10.76 -17.84
N PHE A 307 13.56 -9.90 -18.62
CA PHE A 307 12.24 -10.18 -19.19
C PHE A 307 12.27 -11.18 -20.36
N VAL A 308 13.45 -11.51 -20.91
CA VAL A 308 13.58 -12.38 -22.09
C VAL A 308 14.57 -13.52 -21.93
N ASP A 309 15.33 -13.57 -20.82
CA ASP A 309 16.36 -14.59 -20.58
C ASP A 309 15.86 -15.83 -19.82
N GLY A 310 14.56 -15.89 -19.52
CA GLY A 310 13.92 -16.96 -18.77
C GLY A 310 13.92 -16.78 -17.25
N SER A 311 14.46 -15.67 -16.72
CA SER A 311 14.55 -15.43 -15.26
C SER A 311 13.20 -15.47 -14.53
N PHE A 312 12.10 -15.22 -15.24
CA PHE A 312 10.75 -15.17 -14.66
C PHE A 312 9.81 -16.26 -15.18
N ASP A 313 10.32 -17.30 -15.84
CA ASP A 313 9.50 -18.36 -16.46
C ASP A 313 8.58 -19.02 -15.42
N ASP A 314 9.10 -19.39 -14.24
CA ASP A 314 8.31 -19.99 -13.16
C ASP A 314 7.15 -19.08 -12.72
N ALA A 315 7.42 -17.78 -12.51
CA ALA A 315 6.41 -16.82 -12.09
C ALA A 315 5.36 -16.55 -13.18
N ILE A 316 5.76 -16.55 -14.45
CA ILE A 316 4.90 -16.36 -15.62
C ILE A 316 4.00 -17.59 -15.84
N GLU A 317 4.52 -18.79 -15.60
CA GLU A 317 3.75 -20.04 -15.63
C GLU A 317 2.72 -20.12 -14.48
N GLU A 318 3.14 -19.76 -13.26
CA GLU A 318 2.25 -19.78 -12.10
C GLU A 318 1.16 -18.69 -12.17
N PHE A 319 1.49 -17.51 -12.70
CA PHE A 319 0.58 -16.35 -12.75
C PHE A 319 0.32 -15.85 -14.18
N PRO A 320 -0.74 -16.34 -14.86
CA PRO A 320 -1.07 -15.96 -16.24
C PRO A 320 -1.28 -14.45 -16.47
N ILE A 321 -1.66 -13.70 -15.43
CA ILE A 321 -1.80 -12.25 -15.51
C ILE A 321 -0.45 -11.55 -15.67
N ILE A 322 0.60 -12.05 -15.01
CA ILE A 322 1.97 -11.53 -15.17
C ILE A 322 2.46 -11.85 -16.57
N LYS A 323 2.21 -13.08 -17.06
CA LYS A 323 2.50 -13.48 -18.43
C LYS A 323 1.93 -12.51 -19.47
N SER A 324 0.63 -12.26 -19.40
CA SER A 324 -0.06 -11.35 -20.33
C SER A 324 0.53 -9.93 -20.31
N LEU A 325 0.89 -9.42 -19.13
CA LEU A 325 1.51 -8.10 -19.01
C LEU A 325 2.93 -8.06 -19.58
N VAL A 326 3.73 -9.11 -19.37
CA VAL A 326 5.09 -9.22 -19.92
C VAL A 326 5.03 -9.30 -21.45
N GLU A 327 4.16 -10.15 -22.00
CA GLU A 327 3.96 -10.27 -23.45
C GLU A 327 3.53 -8.93 -24.06
N GLN A 328 2.55 -8.25 -23.46
CA GLN A 328 2.10 -6.92 -23.89
C GLN A 328 3.24 -5.90 -23.84
N LEU A 329 4.03 -5.89 -22.75
CA LEU A 329 5.15 -4.96 -22.59
C LEU A 329 6.18 -5.17 -23.70
N LEU A 330 6.60 -6.41 -23.94
CA LEU A 330 7.61 -6.76 -24.94
C LEU A 330 7.14 -6.45 -26.37
N LEU A 331 5.87 -6.71 -26.69
CA LEU A 331 5.24 -6.30 -27.95
C LEU A 331 5.30 -4.78 -28.13
N THR A 332 4.96 -4.03 -27.08
CA THR A 332 4.89 -2.56 -27.13
C THR A 332 6.27 -1.91 -27.33
N VAL A 333 7.32 -2.47 -26.73
CA VAL A 333 8.69 -1.93 -26.88
C VAL A 333 9.42 -2.47 -28.12
N GLY A 334 8.83 -3.42 -28.85
CA GLY A 334 9.40 -4.02 -30.06
C GLY A 334 10.48 -5.08 -29.79
N ARG A 335 10.38 -5.81 -28.67
CA ARG A 335 11.31 -6.88 -28.29
C ARG A 335 10.83 -8.31 -28.60
N THR A 336 9.68 -8.46 -29.25
CA THR A 336 9.17 -9.73 -29.80
C THR A 336 9.15 -9.69 -31.32
N GLN A 337 9.59 -10.77 -31.96
CA GLN A 337 9.31 -11.00 -33.38
C GLN A 337 7.80 -11.29 -33.55
N ASP A 338 7.17 -10.63 -34.52
CA ASP A 338 5.74 -10.66 -34.85
C ASP A 338 5.02 -11.96 -34.47
N THR A 339 4.10 -11.91 -33.50
CA THR A 339 2.92 -12.79 -33.48
C THR A 339 1.77 -12.23 -32.62
N CYS A 340 0.61 -12.13 -33.29
CA CYS A 340 -0.76 -12.09 -32.79
C CYS A 340 -1.22 -10.91 -31.91
N PHE A 341 -2.04 -10.04 -32.50
CA PHE A 341 -2.91 -9.09 -31.80
C PHE A 341 -3.84 -9.85 -30.83
N LEU A 342 -3.50 -9.86 -29.55
CA LEU A 342 -4.45 -10.26 -28.51
C LEU A 342 -5.32 -9.06 -28.18
N SER A 343 -6.59 -9.16 -28.58
CA SER A 343 -7.68 -8.32 -28.08
C SER A 343 -7.69 -8.35 -26.55
N LEU A 344 -7.74 -7.15 -25.97
CA LEU A 344 -7.93 -6.92 -24.54
C LEU A 344 -9.11 -7.74 -24.00
N PRO A 345 -9.08 -8.23 -22.75
CA PRO A 345 -10.30 -8.29 -21.98
C PRO A 345 -10.75 -6.85 -21.78
N GLU A 346 -11.81 -6.44 -22.46
CA GLU A 346 -12.46 -5.15 -22.26
C GLU A 346 -12.73 -4.93 -20.76
N ASP A 347 -12.33 -3.76 -20.25
CA ASP A 347 -12.67 -3.26 -18.92
C ASP A 347 -14.19 -2.92 -18.79
N GLU A 348 -15.05 -3.44 -19.66
CA GLU A 348 -16.47 -3.08 -19.78
C GLU A 348 -17.42 -3.69 -18.73
N ILE A 349 -16.92 -4.37 -17.68
CA ILE A 349 -17.79 -4.88 -16.59
C ILE A 349 -17.72 -4.00 -15.31
N PHE A 350 -17.02 -2.87 -15.33
CA PHE A 350 -16.87 -2.02 -14.15
C PHE A 350 -17.72 -0.74 -14.17
N TYR A 351 -19.00 -0.86 -14.53
CA TYR A 351 -20.04 0.10 -14.14
C TYR A 351 -21.39 -0.61 -13.96
N GLU A 352 -21.57 -1.28 -12.82
CA GLU A 352 -22.90 -1.33 -12.21
C GLU A 352 -22.95 -0.26 -11.12
N PRO A 353 -23.75 0.81 -11.28
CA PRO A 353 -24.08 1.68 -10.18
C PRO A 353 -25.12 0.94 -9.33
N ASN A 354 -24.67 0.25 -8.28
CA ASN A 354 -25.61 -0.23 -7.27
C ASN A 354 -25.96 0.93 -6.33
N LEU A 355 -27.27 1.22 -6.33
CA LEU A 355 -28.04 2.11 -5.48
C LEU A 355 -27.66 2.10 -3.99
#